data_AF-A0AAE1TG69-F1
#
_entry.id   AF-A0AAE1TG69-F1
#
_cell.length_a   1.000
_cell.length_b   1.000
_cell.length_c   1.000
_cell.angle_alpha   90.00
_cell.angle_beta   90.00
_cell.angle_gamma   90.00
#
_symmetry.space_group_name_H-M   'P 1'
#
loop_
_entity.id
_entity.type
_entity.pdbx_description
1 polymer ?
#
loop_
_entity_poly.entity_id
_entity_poly.type
_entity_poly.pdbx_seq_one_letter_code
_entity_poly.pdbx_strand_id
1 'polypeptide(L)'
;MEEHRVQGQVVLPVFYGVDPSKVRNQISSFGDSFQDLIQRTSPTNDQVLRWKTDLREAGGIAGFVVLNSRNESEDIKNIVEHVCEVLDKKDLFIVEHPVGVNSRVQDLIKMS
;
A
#
# COMPACT_ATOMS: atom_id res chain seq x y z
N MET A 1 4.07 6.50 -8.30
CA MET A 1 2.63 6.19 -8.22
C MET A 1 1.89 6.26 -9.54
N GLU A 2 2.57 6.64 -10.62
CA GLU A 2 2.06 6.54 -12.00
C GLU A 2 1.37 5.20 -12.31
N GLU A 3 1.96 4.04 -11.96
CA GLU A 3 1.37 2.74 -12.29
C GLU A 3 0.07 2.42 -11.50
N HIS A 4 -0.02 2.83 -10.23
CA HIS A 4 -1.22 2.67 -9.41
C HIS A 4 -2.43 3.37 -10.05
N ARG A 5 -2.21 4.54 -10.66
CA ARG A 5 -3.27 5.33 -11.30
C ARG A 5 -3.84 4.68 -12.56
N VAL A 6 -3.11 3.75 -13.18
CA VAL A 6 -3.43 3.22 -14.52
C VAL A 6 -3.95 1.78 -14.47
N GLN A 7 -3.61 0.98 -13.46
CA GLN A 7 -3.85 -0.48 -13.47
C GLN A 7 -4.69 -1.05 -12.32
N GLY A 8 -5.32 -0.23 -11.48
CA GLY A 8 -6.13 -0.76 -10.35
C GLY A 8 -5.29 -1.61 -9.37
N GLN A 9 -4.00 -1.30 -9.27
CA GLN A 9 -3.12 -1.91 -8.28
C GLN A 9 -3.50 -1.40 -6.89
N VAL A 10 -3.41 -2.26 -5.87
CA VAL A 10 -3.57 -1.82 -4.48
C VAL A 10 -2.19 -1.53 -3.94
N VAL A 11 -1.98 -0.32 -3.43
CA VAL A 11 -0.73 0.08 -2.76
C VAL A 11 -0.97 0.14 -1.27
N LEU A 12 -0.11 -0.55 -0.51
CA LEU A 12 -0.15 -0.59 0.95
C LEU A 12 1.20 -0.13 1.50
N PRO A 13 1.34 1.14 1.91
CA PRO A 13 2.60 1.63 2.44
C PRO A 13 2.86 1.09 3.85
N VAL A 14 4.14 0.81 4.13
CA VAL A 14 4.64 0.44 5.47
C VAL A 14 5.64 1.49 5.91
N PHE A 15 5.30 2.22 6.98
CA PHE A 15 6.12 3.27 7.57
C PHE A 15 6.83 2.73 8.80
N TYR A 16 8.07 2.29 8.61
CA TYR A 16 8.89 1.70 9.68
C TYR A 16 9.84 2.75 10.29
N GLY A 17 9.72 3.00 11.59
CA GLY A 17 10.52 4.00 12.32
C GLY A 17 10.30 5.44 11.89
N VAL A 18 9.30 5.72 11.05
CA VAL A 18 9.03 7.05 10.50
C VAL A 18 7.55 7.38 10.57
N ASP A 19 7.26 8.62 10.96
CA ASP A 19 5.90 9.15 10.91
C ASP A 19 5.51 9.42 9.44
N PRO A 20 4.36 8.90 8.95
CA PRO A 20 3.90 9.12 7.58
C PRO A 20 3.84 10.60 7.18
N SER A 21 3.53 11.51 8.11
CA SER A 21 3.49 12.96 7.86
C SER A 21 4.86 13.54 7.51
N LYS A 22 5.95 12.96 8.05
CA LYS A 22 7.32 13.36 7.72
C LYS A 22 7.70 12.92 6.30
N VAL A 23 7.25 11.72 5.90
CA VAL A 23 7.40 11.23 4.51
C VAL A 23 6.57 12.07 3.55
N ARG A 24 5.29 12.31 3.88
CA ARG A 24 4.32 13.05 3.07
C ARG A 24 4.75 14.47 2.75
N ASN A 25 5.35 15.14 3.73
CA ASN A 25 5.75 16.54 3.60
C ASN A 25 7.26 16.71 3.36
N GLN A 26 8.03 15.61 3.38
CA GLN A 26 9.49 15.61 3.26
C GLN A 26 10.14 16.58 4.25
N ILE A 27 9.81 16.45 5.54
CA ILE A 27 10.27 17.33 6.63
C ILE A 27 11.09 16.57 7.67
N SER A 28 11.74 17.33 8.56
CA SER A 28 12.57 16.80 9.65
C SER A 28 13.67 15.87 9.12
N SER A 29 14.12 14.89 9.92
CA SER A 29 15.19 13.96 9.54
C SER A 29 14.97 13.23 8.20
N PHE A 30 13.72 12.96 7.83
CA PHE A 30 13.40 12.38 6.53
C PHE A 30 13.67 13.39 5.40
N GLY A 31 13.22 14.63 5.57
CA GLY A 31 13.49 15.73 4.64
C GLY A 31 14.98 16.01 4.47
N ASP A 32 15.72 16.05 5.57
CA ASP A 32 17.18 16.26 5.56
C ASP A 32 17.88 15.15 4.77
N SER A 33 17.55 13.89 5.06
CA SER A 33 18.10 12.73 4.34
C SER A 33 17.72 12.72 2.85
N PHE A 34 16.50 13.15 2.53
CA PHE A 34 16.04 13.26 1.15
C PHE A 34 16.80 14.36 0.40
N GLN A 35 17.08 15.49 1.05
CA GLN A 35 17.88 16.57 0.47
C GLN A 35 19.34 16.14 0.27
N ASP A 36 19.92 15.41 1.21
CA ASP A 36 21.26 14.84 1.07
C ASP A 36 21.35 13.85 -0.10
N LEU A 37 20.31 13.02 -0.29
CA LEU A 37 20.21 12.13 -1.45
C LEU A 37 20.22 12.93 -2.76
N ILE A 38 19.44 14.00 -2.85
CA ILE A 38 19.38 14.87 -4.04
C ILE A 38 20.76 15.48 -4.31
N GLN A 39 21.46 15.98 -3.29
CA GLN A 39 22.80 16.54 -3.47
C GLN A 39 23.80 15.50 -3.98
N ARG A 40 23.81 14.31 -3.37
CA ARG A 40 24.76 13.24 -3.70
C ARG A 40 24.52 12.62 -5.07
N THR A 41 23.26 12.54 -5.51
CA THR A 41 22.89 11.89 -6.77
C THR A 41 22.70 12.87 -7.92
N SER A 42 22.58 14.18 -7.61
CA SER A 42 22.38 15.26 -8.59
C SER A 42 21.34 14.92 -9.67
N PRO A 43 20.12 14.50 -9.30
CA PRO A 43 19.07 14.16 -10.24
C PRO A 43 18.56 15.41 -10.99
N THR A 44 17.84 15.22 -12.09
CA THR A 44 17.19 16.34 -12.77
C THR A 44 16.07 16.93 -11.91
N ASN A 45 15.74 18.21 -12.13
CA ASN A 45 14.64 18.86 -11.43
C ASN A 45 13.30 18.10 -11.61
N ASP A 46 13.08 17.53 -12.79
CA ASP A 46 11.87 16.73 -13.08
C ASP A 46 11.82 15.44 -12.26
N GLN A 47 12.97 14.77 -12.07
CA GLN A 47 13.06 13.61 -11.20
C GLN A 47 12.76 13.97 -9.75
N VAL A 48 13.32 15.08 -9.25
CA VAL A 48 13.05 15.56 -7.89
C VAL A 48 11.57 15.88 -7.70
N LEU A 49 10.96 16.56 -8.66
CA LEU A 49 9.53 16.91 -8.61
C LEU A 49 8.64 15.66 -8.58
N ARG A 50 8.97 14.66 -9.41
CA ARG A 50 8.27 13.37 -9.41
C ARG A 50 8.40 12.65 -8.07
N TRP A 51 9.60 12.56 -7.51
CA TRP A 51 9.81 11.94 -6.20
C TRP A 51 9.08 12.65 -5.07
N LYS A 52 9.05 13.98 -5.06
CA LYS A 52 8.26 14.74 -4.07
C LYS A 52 6.76 14.43 -4.18
N THR A 53 6.26 14.36 -5.41
CA THR A 53 4.86 14.03 -5.67
C THR A 53 4.55 12.60 -5.22
N ASP A 54 5.40 11.64 -5.58
CA ASP A 54 5.27 10.25 -5.17
C ASP A 54 5.38 10.09 -3.64
N LEU A 55 6.29 10.77 -2.96
CA LEU A 55 6.38 10.65 -1.49
C LEU A 55 5.16 11.28 -0.80
N ARG A 56 4.64 12.38 -1.35
CA ARG A 56 3.43 13.03 -0.85
C ARG A 56 2.19 12.16 -1.00
N GLU A 57 2.03 11.50 -2.14
CA GLU A 57 0.91 10.60 -2.35
C GLU A 57 1.01 9.37 -1.46
N ALA A 58 2.21 8.78 -1.30
CA ALA A 58 2.41 7.54 -0.55
C ALA A 58 2.18 7.79 0.93
N GLY A 59 2.72 8.90 1.45
CA GLY A 59 2.48 9.37 2.80
C GLY A 59 1.03 9.80 3.08
N GLY A 60 0.18 9.90 2.06
CA GLY A 60 -1.25 10.17 2.18
C GLY A 60 -2.13 8.90 2.14
N ILE A 61 -1.58 7.75 1.77
CA ILE A 61 -2.31 6.47 1.71
C ILE A 61 -2.33 5.84 3.10
N ALA A 62 -3.49 5.30 3.50
CA ALA A 62 -3.60 4.52 4.72
C ALA A 62 -2.75 3.25 4.64
N GLY A 63 -1.97 2.98 5.67
CA GLY A 63 -1.07 1.83 5.69
C GLY A 63 -0.58 1.52 7.11
N PHE A 64 0.48 0.72 7.19
CA PHE A 64 1.04 0.25 8.45
C PHE A 64 2.04 1.26 8.99
N VAL A 65 1.94 1.59 10.28
CA VAL A 65 2.86 2.51 10.94
C VAL A 65 3.50 1.79 12.12
N VAL A 66 4.80 1.49 12.00
CA VAL A 66 5.59 0.73 12.98
C VAL A 66 6.68 1.64 13.52
N LEU A 67 6.36 2.50 14.50
CA LEU A 67 7.32 3.48 15.03
C LEU A 67 8.33 2.88 16.01
N ASN A 68 7.90 1.89 16.79
CA ASN A 68 8.70 1.28 17.86
C ASN A 68 8.42 -0.23 17.90
N SER A 69 8.96 -0.95 16.91
CA SER A 69 8.80 -2.41 16.87
C SER A 69 9.42 -3.04 18.12
N ARG A 70 8.65 -3.93 18.75
CA ARG A 70 9.16 -4.80 19.82
C ARG A 70 9.52 -6.19 19.28
N ASN A 71 8.91 -6.57 18.16
CA ASN A 71 9.05 -7.86 17.53
C ASN A 71 8.73 -7.72 16.03
N GLU A 72 9.76 -7.51 15.22
CA GLU A 72 9.60 -7.33 13.78
C GLU A 72 8.95 -8.55 13.10
N SER A 73 9.14 -9.76 13.67
CA SER A 73 8.52 -10.97 13.11
C SER A 73 7.00 -10.95 13.26
N GLU A 74 6.49 -10.38 14.35
CA GLU A 74 5.05 -10.22 14.58
C GLU A 74 4.47 -9.11 13.71
N ASP A 75 5.19 -7.98 13.57
CA ASP A 75 4.79 -6.90 12.66
C ASP A 75 4.71 -7.39 11.21
N ILE A 76 5.71 -8.14 10.75
CA ILE A 76 5.73 -8.73 9.40
C ILE A 76 4.57 -9.72 9.25
N LYS A 77 4.31 -10.57 10.24
CA LYS A 77 3.20 -11.52 10.19
C LYS A 77 1.86 -10.80 10.00
N ASN A 78 1.60 -9.76 10.77
CA ASN A 78 0.37 -8.97 10.66
C ASN A 78 0.23 -8.28 9.28
N ILE A 79 1.34 -7.78 8.73
CA ILE A 79 1.36 -7.18 7.39
C ILE A 79 1.03 -8.24 6.34
N VAL A 80 1.65 -9.42 6.41
CA VAL A 80 1.41 -10.53 5.47
C VAL A 80 -0.04 -11.01 5.53
N GLU A 81 -0.59 -11.19 6.73
CA GLU A 81 -2.00 -11.57 6.92
C GLU A 81 -2.95 -10.55 6.26
N HIS A 82 -2.71 -9.26 6.46
CA HIS A 82 -3.53 -8.21 5.83
C HIS A 82 -3.40 -8.19 4.31
N VAL A 83 -2.20 -8.38 3.77
CA VAL A 83 -1.99 -8.46 2.32
C VAL A 83 -2.75 -9.65 1.73
N CYS A 84 -2.72 -10.82 2.38
CA CYS A 84 -3.50 -11.99 1.95
C CYS A 84 -5.00 -11.68 1.92
N GLU A 85 -5.56 -11.05 2.97
CA GLU A 85 -6.98 -10.67 3.00
C GLU A 85 -7.37 -9.70 1.87
N VAL A 86 -6.50 -8.74 1.56
CA VAL A 86 -6.74 -7.76 0.49
C VAL A 86 -6.74 -8.44 -0.88
N LEU A 87 -5.82 -9.38 -1.10
CA LEU A 87 -5.72 -10.14 -2.34
C LEU A 87 -6.89 -11.10 -2.51
N ASP A 88 -7.26 -11.84 -1.46
CA ASP A 88 -8.42 -12.76 -1.47
C ASP A 88 -9.72 -12.02 -1.81
N LYS A 89 -9.93 -10.82 -1.24
CA LYS A 89 -11.07 -9.98 -1.60
C LYS A 89 -11.03 -9.55 -3.05
N LYS A 90 -9.85 -9.18 -3.58
CA LYS A 90 -9.71 -8.77 -4.97
C LYS A 90 -10.03 -9.92 -5.93
N ASP A 91 -9.60 -11.13 -5.60
CA ASP A 91 -9.94 -12.33 -6.38
C ASP A 91 -11.45 -12.58 -6.41
N LEU A 92 -12.16 -12.41 -5.28
CA LEU A 92 -13.62 -12.53 -5.22
C LEU A 92 -14.35 -11.51 -6.12
N PHE A 93 -13.86 -10.27 -6.22
CA PHE A 93 -14.42 -9.27 -7.14
C PHE A 93 -14.13 -9.59 -8.62
N ILE A 94 -13.03 -10.27 -8.92
CA ILE A 94 -12.71 -10.71 -10.29
C ILE A 94 -13.62 -11.87 -10.72
N VAL A 95 -14.15 -12.67 -9.79
CA VAL A 95 -15.16 -13.71 -10.09
C VAL A 95 -16.56 -13.11 -10.33
N GLU A 96 -16.67 -11.99 -11.04
CA GLU A 96 -17.96 -11.32 -11.30
C GLU A 96 -18.87 -12.10 -12.26
N HIS A 97 -18.42 -13.25 -12.78
CA HIS A 97 -19.27 -14.23 -13.47
C HIS A 97 -19.13 -15.63 -12.82
N PRO A 98 -19.67 -15.84 -11.61
CA PRO A 98 -19.69 -17.17 -11.02
C PRO A 98 -20.81 -17.98 -11.69
N VAL A 99 -20.54 -18.52 -12.88
CA VAL A 99 -21.44 -19.48 -13.53
C VAL A 99 -21.61 -20.67 -12.59
N GLY A 100 -22.83 -20.86 -12.06
CA GLY A 100 -23.19 -22.02 -11.22
C GLY A 100 -23.35 -21.78 -9.72
N VAL A 101 -23.22 -20.55 -9.20
CA VAL A 101 -23.54 -20.29 -7.78
C VAL A 101 -25.06 -20.23 -7.54
N ASN A 102 -25.83 -19.67 -8.48
CA ASN A 102 -27.28 -19.62 -8.37
C ASN A 102 -27.96 -21.01 -8.36
N SER A 103 -27.42 -22.00 -9.07
CA SER A 103 -28.00 -23.35 -9.05
C SER A 103 -27.83 -24.03 -7.69
N ARG A 104 -26.65 -23.88 -7.06
CA ARG A 104 -26.36 -24.51 -5.75
C ARG A 104 -27.15 -23.87 -4.60
N VAL A 105 -27.44 -22.56 -4.68
CA VAL A 105 -28.31 -21.88 -3.71
C VAL A 105 -29.77 -22.31 -3.88
N GLN A 106 -30.23 -22.49 -5.12
CA GLN A 106 -31.58 -23.01 -5.41
C GLN A 106 -31.78 -24.46 -4.93
N ASP A 107 -30.76 -25.30 -5.01
CA ASP A 107 -30.83 -26.68 -4.52
C ASP A 107 -30.92 -26.76 -2.99
N LEU A 108 -30.24 -25.85 -2.26
CA LEU A 108 -30.36 -25.74 -0.80
C LEU A 108 -31.76 -25.28 -0.36
N ILE A 109 -32.38 -24.36 -1.10
CA ILE A 109 -33.74 -23.87 -0.82
C ILE A 109 -34.80 -24.94 -1.15
N LYS A 110 -34.53 -25.84 -2.10
CA LYS A 110 -35.43 -26.96 -2.44
C LYS A 110 -35.31 -28.17 -1.51
N MET A 111 -34.29 -28.22 -0.66
CA MET A 111 -34.08 -29.29 0.33
C MET A 111 -34.61 -28.95 1.73
N SER A 112 -35.24 -27.78 1.90
CA SER A 112 -36.02 -27.37 3.10
C SER A 112 -37.50 -27.39 2.82
#